data_AF-A0A919PXF9-F1
#
_entry.id   AF-A0A919PXF9-F1
#
_cell.length_a   1.000
_cell.length_b   1.000
_cell.length_c   1.000
_cell.angle_alpha   90.00
_cell.angle_beta   90.00
_cell.angle_gamma   90.00
#
_symmetry.space_group_name_H-M   'P 1'
#
loop_
_entity.id
_entity.type
_entity.pdbx_description
1 polymer ?
#
loop_
_entity_poly.entity_id
_entity_poly.type
_entity_poly.pdbx_seq_one_letter_code
_entity_poly.pdbx_strand_id
1 'polypeptide(L)'
;MDRSRPARLRRVLVAAAATVLGAVVLIPFNPGTAAAAGTGAITGYGGKCVDVNAANTANGTAIQLWTCNGTNAQTWTVGTDGTVRALGKCLDVAGGSTADGTRVQLWDCNGTGAQQWVATAANDIVNPQANKCLDAANWGTADGTPLLIWPCTGGANQKWTVPGGGGGSSCNYPNWVAGQNYVTGAIVRYTNGLYYQATHDNPGYDPTISTWFWSPYACGGGGGGGGGGSGFVVSEAQFNQMFPGRNGFYSYAGLTDAMKKYPAFATTGSDTVKRQEAAAFLANVSHETGGLVYIDEINTANWPHYCDYSQPYGCPAGQSAYHGRGPIQLSWNFNYKAAGDALGVDLLNNPNLVATNSSISWQTGLWYWMTGTGGAGTTSHNAMVNGQGFGTTIRAINSIECNGGNPAQVQSRVNLYNQFVGILGVPAGGNLSC
;
A
#
# COMPACT_ATOMS: atom_id res chain seq x y z
N MET A 1 83.71 -28.08 25.14
CA MET A 1 82.28 -28.45 25.07
C MET A 1 81.78 -28.19 23.66
N ASP A 2 81.42 -29.28 22.99
CA ASP A 2 80.48 -29.49 21.87
C ASP A 2 80.30 -28.49 20.70
N ARG A 3 80.79 -28.95 19.53
CA ARG A 3 80.27 -28.97 18.15
C ARG A 3 79.26 -27.91 17.63
N SER A 4 79.72 -27.21 16.60
CA SER A 4 79.06 -26.86 15.33
C SER A 4 77.58 -27.26 15.13
N ARG A 5 76.73 -26.29 14.74
CA ARG A 5 75.49 -26.54 13.99
C ARG A 5 75.19 -25.47 12.92
N PRO A 6 74.48 -25.84 11.83
CA PRO A 6 74.71 -25.32 10.48
C PRO A 6 73.54 -24.51 9.89
N ALA A 7 73.81 -23.92 8.72
CA ALA A 7 72.89 -23.18 7.87
C ALA A 7 71.64 -23.98 7.43
N ARG A 8 70.49 -23.28 7.29
CA ARG A 8 69.37 -23.73 6.46
C ARG A 8 68.83 -22.59 5.57
N LEU A 9 69.04 -22.82 4.28
CA LEU A 9 68.24 -22.52 3.08
C LEU A 9 67.24 -21.34 3.05
N ARG A 10 67.56 -20.44 2.11
CA ARG A 10 66.74 -19.66 1.16
C ARG A 10 65.25 -20.01 1.05
N ARG A 11 64.42 -18.97 0.90
CA ARG A 11 63.43 -18.85 -0.19
C ARG A 11 63.02 -17.39 -0.41
N VAL A 12 63.45 -16.85 -1.55
CA VAL A 12 62.85 -15.69 -2.22
C VAL A 12 61.47 -16.13 -2.69
N LEU A 13 60.42 -15.42 -2.28
CA LEU A 13 59.09 -15.55 -2.87
C LEU A 13 58.84 -14.32 -3.74
N VAL A 14 58.83 -14.59 -5.04
CA VAL A 14 58.43 -13.70 -6.12
C VAL A 14 56.96 -13.30 -5.93
N ALA A 15 56.67 -12.01 -6.05
CA ALA A 15 55.31 -11.49 -6.14
C ALA A 15 54.66 -12.02 -7.43
N ALA A 16 53.70 -12.93 -7.31
CA ALA A 16 52.80 -13.27 -8.39
C ALA A 16 51.68 -12.22 -8.43
N ALA A 17 51.75 -11.29 -9.37
CA ALA A 17 50.62 -10.46 -9.76
C ALA A 17 49.60 -11.37 -10.47
N ALA A 18 48.58 -11.82 -9.74
CA ALA A 18 47.42 -12.44 -10.35
C ALA A 18 46.53 -11.34 -10.93
N THR A 19 46.62 -11.15 -12.25
CA THR A 19 45.59 -10.48 -13.03
C THR A 19 44.29 -11.26 -12.89
N VAL A 20 43.38 -10.78 -12.07
CA VAL A 20 41.98 -11.20 -12.14
C VAL A 20 41.40 -10.52 -13.37
N LEU A 21 41.31 -11.27 -14.47
CA LEU A 21 40.37 -10.98 -15.55
C LEU A 21 38.97 -11.10 -14.94
N GLY A 22 38.43 -9.98 -14.46
CA GLY A 22 37.01 -9.89 -14.16
C GLY A 22 36.26 -10.08 -15.47
N ALA A 23 35.60 -11.22 -15.63
CA ALA A 23 34.58 -11.37 -16.64
C ALA A 23 33.49 -10.33 -16.31
N VAL A 24 33.46 -9.25 -17.07
CA VAL A 24 32.28 -8.38 -17.13
C VAL A 24 31.19 -9.24 -17.75
N VAL A 25 30.38 -9.87 -16.89
CA VAL A 25 29.06 -10.32 -17.32
C VAL A 25 28.31 -9.06 -17.67
N LEU A 26 28.23 -8.76 -18.97
CA LEU A 26 27.20 -7.89 -19.50
C LEU A 26 25.87 -8.60 -19.22
N ILE A 27 25.28 -8.31 -18.06
CA ILE A 27 23.87 -8.60 -17.84
C ILE A 27 23.17 -7.74 -18.89
N PRO A 28 22.42 -8.30 -19.85
CA PRO A 28 21.53 -7.47 -20.65
C PRO A 28 20.63 -6.75 -19.65
N PHE A 29 20.70 -5.42 -19.63
CA PHE A 29 19.61 -4.61 -19.09
C PHE A 29 18.37 -5.07 -19.85
N ASN A 30 17.60 -5.98 -19.25
CA ASN A 30 16.25 -6.21 -19.68
C ASN A 30 15.52 -4.96 -19.16
N PRO A 31 15.08 -4.03 -20.02
CA PRO A 31 14.19 -2.99 -19.54
C PRO A 31 13.00 -3.74 -18.99
N GLY A 32 12.87 -3.76 -17.65
CA GLY A 32 11.70 -4.33 -17.00
C GLY A 32 10.50 -3.73 -17.71
N THR A 33 9.68 -4.59 -18.30
CA THR A 33 8.51 -4.17 -19.07
C THR A 33 7.72 -3.20 -18.22
N ALA A 34 7.72 -1.93 -18.62
CA ALA A 34 6.91 -0.90 -18.01
C ALA A 34 5.47 -1.41 -17.94
N ALA A 35 4.81 -1.20 -16.79
CA ALA A 35 3.35 -1.29 -16.77
C ALA A 35 2.83 -0.39 -17.90
N ALA A 36 2.17 -0.99 -18.89
CA ALA A 36 1.83 -0.27 -20.11
C ALA A 36 0.91 0.91 -19.74
N ALA A 37 1.31 2.10 -20.18
CA ALA A 37 0.40 3.24 -20.24
C ALA A 37 -0.83 2.80 -21.05
N GLY A 38 -2.01 2.86 -20.44
CA GLY A 38 -3.24 2.52 -21.13
C GLY A 38 -3.51 3.55 -22.21
N THR A 39 -3.61 3.10 -23.48
CA THR A 39 -3.93 3.98 -24.61
C THR A 39 -5.30 3.63 -25.17
N GLY A 40 -6.18 4.63 -25.33
CA GLY A 40 -7.53 4.44 -25.85
C GLY A 40 -8.47 5.59 -25.50
N ALA A 41 -9.78 5.35 -25.58
CA ALA A 41 -10.78 6.35 -25.20
C ALA A 41 -10.94 6.49 -23.69
N ILE A 42 -10.91 7.73 -23.17
CA ILE A 42 -11.44 8.05 -21.85
C ILE A 42 -12.92 8.34 -22.04
N THR A 43 -13.79 7.52 -21.44
CA THR A 43 -15.25 7.64 -21.56
C THR A 43 -15.86 8.09 -20.24
N GLY A 44 -16.96 8.83 -20.25
CA GLY A 44 -17.56 9.32 -19.03
C GLY A 44 -18.97 9.84 -19.22
N TYR A 45 -19.27 10.94 -18.56
CA TYR A 45 -20.61 11.52 -18.46
C TYR A 45 -21.35 11.61 -19.81
N GLY A 46 -22.61 11.14 -19.83
CA GLY A 46 -23.41 11.05 -21.05
C GLY A 46 -22.98 9.96 -22.05
N GLY A 47 -22.11 9.04 -21.65
CA GLY A 47 -21.55 8.00 -22.54
C GLY A 47 -20.60 8.58 -23.58
N LYS A 48 -20.07 9.78 -23.34
CA LYS A 48 -19.21 10.52 -24.27
C LYS A 48 -17.73 10.34 -23.94
N CYS A 49 -16.90 10.72 -24.89
CA CYS A 49 -15.45 10.63 -24.82
C CYS A 49 -14.85 11.98 -24.45
N VAL A 50 -13.74 11.95 -23.71
CA VAL A 50 -12.84 13.10 -23.57
C VAL A 50 -12.17 13.34 -24.92
N ASP A 51 -12.32 14.54 -25.47
CA ASP A 51 -12.03 14.86 -26.85
C ASP A 51 -11.15 16.11 -26.95
N VAL A 52 -10.10 16.05 -27.78
CA VAL A 52 -9.35 17.23 -28.22
C VAL A 52 -10.15 17.91 -29.32
N ASN A 53 -10.64 19.12 -29.05
CA ASN A 53 -11.54 19.81 -29.98
C ASN A 53 -10.96 19.89 -31.41
N ALA A 54 -11.72 19.33 -32.35
CA ALA A 54 -11.38 19.26 -33.77
C ALA A 54 -9.99 18.61 -34.07
N ALA A 55 -9.47 17.77 -33.18
CA ALA A 55 -8.11 17.22 -33.25
C ALA A 55 -7.01 18.30 -33.37
N ASN A 56 -7.28 19.53 -32.94
CA ASN A 56 -6.36 20.65 -33.11
C ASN A 56 -5.20 20.56 -32.12
N THR A 57 -3.97 20.50 -32.63
CA THR A 57 -2.75 20.36 -31.81
C THR A 57 -2.19 21.69 -31.30
N ALA A 58 -2.82 22.83 -31.57
CA ALA A 58 -2.39 24.11 -31.00
C ALA A 58 -2.45 24.09 -29.45
N ASN A 59 -1.48 24.74 -28.81
CA ASN A 59 -1.54 24.95 -27.35
C ASN A 59 -2.76 25.80 -27.00
N GLY A 60 -3.51 25.36 -25.99
CA GLY A 60 -4.76 25.99 -25.59
C GLY A 60 -6.00 25.44 -26.29
N THR A 61 -5.87 24.43 -27.16
CA THR A 61 -7.04 23.71 -27.68
C THR A 61 -7.87 23.17 -26.52
N ALA A 62 -9.17 23.46 -26.54
CA ALA A 62 -10.08 23.03 -25.49
C ALA A 62 -10.24 21.50 -25.48
N ILE A 63 -10.32 20.95 -24.26
CA ILE A 63 -10.77 19.58 -24.03
C ILE A 63 -12.26 19.60 -23.74
N GLN A 64 -13.01 18.70 -24.37
CA GLN A 64 -14.47 18.69 -24.34
C GLN A 64 -15.03 17.28 -24.23
N LEU A 65 -16.33 17.19 -23.93
CA LEU A 65 -17.12 16.00 -24.22
C LEU A 65 -17.48 15.96 -25.70
N TRP A 66 -17.30 14.81 -26.32
CA TRP A 66 -17.79 14.55 -27.67
C TRP A 66 -18.28 13.11 -27.82
N THR A 67 -19.24 12.90 -28.70
CA THR A 67 -19.72 11.58 -29.08
C THR A 67 -18.52 10.71 -29.48
N CYS A 68 -18.39 9.53 -28.87
CA CYS A 68 -17.28 8.64 -29.14
C CYS A 68 -17.28 8.25 -30.63
N ASN A 69 -16.20 8.56 -31.34
CA ASN A 69 -16.08 8.44 -32.79
C ASN A 69 -14.81 7.69 -33.24
N GLY A 70 -13.97 7.26 -32.29
CA GLY A 70 -12.77 6.45 -32.55
C GLY A 70 -11.63 7.20 -33.25
N THR A 71 -11.71 8.53 -33.37
CA THR A 71 -10.63 9.34 -33.95
C THR A 71 -9.48 9.53 -32.95
N ASN A 72 -8.31 9.92 -33.45
CA ASN A 72 -7.15 10.21 -32.60
C ASN A 72 -7.37 11.38 -31.62
N ALA A 73 -8.39 12.23 -31.85
CA ALA A 73 -8.79 13.27 -30.90
C ALA A 73 -9.29 12.71 -29.57
N GLN A 74 -9.71 11.44 -29.55
CA GLN A 74 -10.26 10.75 -28.38
C GLN A 74 -9.33 9.64 -27.88
N THR A 75 -8.15 9.48 -28.49
CA THR A 75 -7.17 8.48 -28.08
C THR A 75 -6.18 9.12 -27.11
N TRP A 76 -6.33 8.76 -25.84
CA TRP A 76 -5.51 9.22 -24.74
C TRP A 76 -4.60 8.11 -24.23
N THR A 77 -3.35 8.46 -23.95
CA THR A 77 -2.41 7.63 -23.21
C THR A 77 -2.36 8.12 -21.77
N VAL A 78 -2.79 7.28 -20.82
CA VAL A 78 -2.64 7.54 -19.38
C VAL A 78 -1.27 7.01 -18.95
N GLY A 79 -0.32 7.93 -18.78
CA GLY A 79 1.06 7.65 -18.44
C GLY A 79 1.24 7.22 -16.98
N THR A 80 2.21 6.35 -16.73
CA THR A 80 2.64 5.99 -15.37
C THR A 80 3.40 7.12 -14.68
N ASP A 81 3.76 8.17 -15.40
CA ASP A 81 4.40 9.39 -14.93
C ASP A 81 3.40 10.49 -14.51
N GLY A 82 2.12 10.13 -14.37
CA GLY A 82 1.06 11.03 -13.94
C GLY A 82 0.53 11.96 -15.04
N THR A 83 1.06 11.89 -16.27
CA THR A 83 0.52 12.68 -17.38
C THR A 83 -0.58 11.93 -18.14
N VAL A 84 -1.55 12.66 -18.68
CA VAL A 84 -2.56 12.14 -19.61
C VAL A 84 -2.33 12.80 -20.96
N ARG A 85 -2.09 12.01 -22.01
CA ARG A 85 -1.54 12.53 -23.28
C ARG A 85 -2.41 12.21 -24.48
N ALA A 86 -2.60 13.17 -25.37
CA ALA A 86 -3.20 12.96 -26.69
C ALA A 86 -2.45 13.77 -27.72
N LEU A 87 -2.34 13.24 -28.95
CA LEU A 87 -1.72 13.94 -30.07
C LEU A 87 -0.31 14.49 -29.77
N GLY A 88 0.46 13.79 -28.93
CA GLY A 88 1.82 14.17 -28.53
C GLY A 88 1.91 15.27 -27.47
N LYS A 89 0.78 15.68 -26.88
CA LYS A 89 0.66 16.77 -25.90
C LYS A 89 -0.05 16.30 -24.63
N CYS A 90 -0.01 17.12 -23.58
CA CYS A 90 -0.52 16.80 -22.26
C CYS A 90 -1.88 17.45 -21.99
N LEU A 91 -2.73 16.75 -21.23
CA LEU A 91 -3.91 17.27 -20.56
C LEU A 91 -3.45 18.28 -19.50
N ASP A 92 -3.90 19.53 -19.59
CA ASP A 92 -3.31 20.65 -18.87
C ASP A 92 -4.39 21.54 -18.25
N VAL A 93 -4.20 21.93 -16.99
CA VAL A 93 -5.03 22.97 -16.36
C VAL A 93 -4.55 24.34 -16.80
N ALA A 94 -5.43 25.12 -17.43
CA ALA A 94 -5.05 26.39 -18.05
C ALA A 94 -4.34 27.35 -17.08
N GLY A 95 -3.12 27.74 -17.43
CA GLY A 95 -2.27 28.64 -16.64
C GLY A 95 -1.82 28.05 -15.29
N GLY A 96 -2.00 26.75 -15.05
CA GLY A 96 -1.75 26.12 -13.75
C GLY A 96 -2.62 26.66 -12.61
N SER A 97 -3.73 27.33 -12.95
CA SER A 97 -4.66 27.93 -11.98
C SER A 97 -5.31 26.86 -11.11
N THR A 98 -5.51 27.18 -9.83
CA THR A 98 -6.24 26.36 -8.88
C THR A 98 -7.66 26.88 -8.64
N ALA A 99 -8.17 27.82 -9.44
CA ALA A 99 -9.53 28.36 -9.31
C ALA A 99 -10.60 27.39 -9.82
N ASP A 100 -11.79 27.39 -9.19
CA ASP A 100 -12.95 26.62 -9.64
C ASP A 100 -13.34 27.02 -11.07
N GLY A 101 -13.66 26.05 -11.92
CA GLY A 101 -14.10 26.33 -13.28
C GLY A 101 -12.97 26.63 -14.27
N THR A 102 -11.70 26.55 -13.84
CA THR A 102 -10.55 26.69 -14.75
C THR A 102 -10.64 25.61 -15.82
N ARG A 103 -10.57 26.01 -17.10
CA ARG A 103 -10.64 25.09 -18.24
C ARG A 103 -9.46 24.13 -18.27
N VAL A 104 -9.73 22.92 -18.76
CA VAL A 104 -8.71 21.96 -19.15
C VAL A 104 -8.46 22.09 -20.66
N GLN A 105 -7.19 22.07 -21.04
CA GLN A 105 -6.70 22.34 -22.39
C GLN A 105 -5.64 21.30 -22.81
N LEU A 106 -5.34 21.26 -24.10
CA LEU A 106 -4.17 20.58 -24.62
C LEU A 106 -2.97 21.53 -24.60
N TRP A 107 -1.84 21.08 -24.05
CA TRP A 107 -0.63 21.89 -23.99
C TRP A 107 0.64 21.04 -24.18
N ASP A 108 1.71 21.65 -24.66
CA ASP A 108 3.04 21.01 -24.68
C ASP A 108 3.42 20.48 -23.31
N CYS A 109 3.88 19.23 -23.25
CA CYS A 109 4.30 18.64 -21.98
C CYS A 109 5.51 19.42 -21.42
N ASN A 110 5.34 20.03 -20.25
CA ASN A 110 6.29 20.94 -19.60
C ASN A 110 6.68 20.52 -18.17
N GLY A 111 6.13 19.40 -17.69
CA GLY A 111 6.49 18.80 -16.39
C GLY A 111 5.93 19.51 -15.16
N THR A 112 5.06 20.52 -15.34
CA THR A 112 4.42 21.22 -14.23
C THR A 112 3.28 20.40 -13.61
N GLY A 113 2.88 20.73 -12.38
CA GLY A 113 1.74 20.08 -11.71
C GLY A 113 0.39 20.32 -12.40
N ALA A 114 0.29 21.31 -13.29
CA ALA A 114 -0.88 21.53 -14.15
C ALA A 114 -1.16 20.35 -15.10
N GLN A 115 -0.16 19.51 -15.35
CA GLN A 115 -0.21 18.37 -16.28
C GLN A 115 -0.20 17.02 -15.58
N GLN A 116 -0.26 17.04 -14.25
CA GLN A 116 -0.26 15.85 -13.40
C GLN A 116 -1.70 15.51 -13.03
N TRP A 117 -2.06 14.24 -13.23
CA TRP A 117 -3.41 13.73 -13.04
C TRP A 117 -3.36 12.34 -12.40
N VAL A 118 -4.36 12.05 -11.58
CA VAL A 118 -4.53 10.76 -10.91
C VAL A 118 -5.92 10.25 -11.22
N ALA A 119 -6.01 9.12 -11.93
CA ALA A 119 -7.26 8.38 -12.07
C ALA A 119 -7.52 7.56 -10.80
N THR A 120 -8.67 7.73 -10.16
CA THR A 120 -9.01 7.06 -8.90
C THR A 120 -9.90 5.83 -9.15
N ALA A 121 -9.97 4.91 -8.18
CA ALA A 121 -10.90 3.78 -8.23
C ALA A 121 -12.39 4.20 -8.20
N ALA A 122 -12.67 5.43 -7.76
CA ALA A 122 -14.00 6.01 -7.83
C ALA A 122 -14.29 6.63 -9.21
N ASN A 123 -13.46 6.35 -10.22
CA ASN A 123 -13.51 6.90 -11.57
C ASN A 123 -13.31 8.42 -11.64
N ASP A 124 -12.68 9.05 -10.65
CA ASP A 124 -12.32 10.46 -10.77
C ASP A 124 -11.00 10.60 -11.55
N ILE A 125 -10.81 11.70 -12.29
CA ILE A 125 -9.51 12.11 -12.81
C ILE A 125 -9.14 13.40 -12.08
N VAL A 126 -8.18 13.33 -11.15
CA VAL A 126 -7.88 14.40 -10.19
C VAL A 126 -6.58 15.10 -10.58
N ASN A 127 -6.56 16.43 -10.63
CA ASN A 127 -5.33 17.20 -10.66
C ASN A 127 -4.84 17.44 -9.22
N PRO A 128 -3.69 16.89 -8.79
CA PRO A 128 -3.22 17.01 -7.41
C PRO A 128 -2.83 18.43 -7.01
N GLN A 129 -2.30 19.24 -7.93
CA GLN A 129 -1.91 20.63 -7.64
C GLN A 129 -3.13 21.49 -7.28
N ALA A 130 -4.22 21.33 -8.01
CA ALA A 130 -5.47 22.04 -7.76
C ALA A 130 -6.36 21.38 -6.71
N ASN A 131 -6.09 20.11 -6.36
CA ASN A 131 -6.94 19.24 -5.54
C ASN A 131 -8.40 19.18 -6.07
N LYS A 132 -8.55 19.00 -7.39
CA LYS A 132 -9.83 19.08 -8.10
C LYS A 132 -9.96 18.04 -9.19
N CYS A 133 -11.21 17.69 -9.50
CA CYS A 133 -11.57 16.66 -10.45
C CYS A 133 -11.81 17.27 -11.84
N LEU A 134 -11.47 16.51 -12.89
CA LEU A 134 -11.93 16.73 -14.26
C LEU A 134 -13.45 16.61 -14.28
N ASP A 135 -14.10 17.66 -14.76
CA ASP A 135 -15.55 17.85 -14.61
C ASP A 135 -16.15 18.31 -15.94
N ALA A 136 -17.26 17.67 -16.33
CA ALA A 136 -18.09 18.14 -17.43
C ALA A 136 -18.93 19.36 -17.00
N ALA A 137 -18.56 20.52 -17.54
CA ALA A 137 -19.06 21.82 -17.10
C ALA A 137 -20.59 21.89 -17.04
N ASN A 138 -21.11 22.41 -15.93
CA ASN A 138 -22.55 22.63 -15.71
C ASN A 138 -23.42 21.38 -15.90
N TRP A 139 -22.88 20.18 -15.64
CA TRP A 139 -23.58 18.91 -15.89
C TRP A 139 -24.04 18.78 -17.36
N GLY A 140 -23.31 19.39 -18.28
CA GLY A 140 -23.60 19.31 -19.71
C GLY A 140 -23.31 17.92 -20.27
N THR A 141 -24.22 17.41 -21.11
CA THR A 141 -24.07 16.16 -21.86
C THR A 141 -24.03 16.38 -23.37
N ALA A 142 -24.03 17.61 -23.85
CA ALA A 142 -23.98 17.93 -25.28
C ALA A 142 -22.56 17.80 -25.84
N ASP A 143 -22.44 17.50 -27.13
CA ASP A 143 -21.16 17.60 -27.84
C ASP A 143 -20.64 19.04 -27.77
N GLY A 144 -19.36 19.17 -27.43
CA GLY A 144 -18.72 20.46 -27.20
C GLY A 144 -18.84 20.98 -25.76
N THR A 145 -19.44 20.23 -24.83
CA THR A 145 -19.42 20.59 -23.41
C THR A 145 -17.95 20.67 -22.93
N PRO A 146 -17.47 21.83 -22.45
CA PRO A 146 -16.08 21.96 -22.01
C PRO A 146 -15.78 21.11 -20.78
N LEU A 147 -14.56 20.59 -20.69
CA LEU A 147 -14.04 20.02 -19.45
C LEU A 147 -13.24 21.07 -18.69
N LEU A 148 -13.42 21.07 -17.37
CA LEU A 148 -12.79 22.01 -16.44
C LEU A 148 -12.36 21.28 -15.16
N ILE A 149 -11.67 21.98 -14.27
CA ILE A 149 -11.44 21.50 -12.90
C ILE A 149 -12.49 22.05 -11.94
N TRP A 150 -13.04 21.18 -11.10
CA TRP A 150 -14.03 21.53 -10.07
C TRP A 150 -13.76 20.74 -8.78
N PRO A 151 -14.16 21.22 -7.59
CA PRO A 151 -14.11 20.42 -6.37
C PRO A 151 -14.68 19.03 -6.60
N CYS A 152 -13.98 18.01 -6.12
CA CYS A 152 -14.43 16.63 -6.26
C CYS A 152 -15.68 16.42 -5.41
N THR A 153 -16.83 16.32 -6.07
CA THR A 153 -18.17 16.19 -5.44
C THR A 153 -18.67 14.75 -5.40
N GLY A 154 -18.04 13.86 -6.17
CA GLY A 154 -18.54 12.50 -6.41
C GLY A 154 -19.69 12.44 -7.42
N GLY A 155 -20.08 13.56 -8.01
CA GLY A 155 -21.10 13.64 -9.05
C GLY A 155 -20.74 12.86 -10.31
N ALA A 156 -21.75 12.36 -11.03
CA ALA A 156 -21.57 11.56 -12.24
C ALA A 156 -20.84 12.32 -13.37
N ASN A 157 -20.92 13.65 -13.37
CA ASN A 157 -20.22 14.54 -14.31
C ASN A 157 -18.69 14.60 -14.09
N GLN A 158 -18.18 13.95 -13.04
CA GLN A 158 -16.76 13.83 -12.71
C GLN A 158 -16.23 12.40 -12.85
N LYS A 159 -17.05 11.48 -13.41
CA LYS A 159 -16.74 10.05 -13.48
C LYS A 159 -16.30 9.63 -14.89
N TRP A 160 -15.11 9.05 -14.95
CA TRP A 160 -14.37 8.72 -16.15
C TRP A 160 -13.80 7.30 -16.09
N THR A 161 -14.01 6.54 -17.15
CA THR A 161 -13.36 5.26 -17.39
C THR A 161 -12.15 5.52 -18.27
N VAL A 162 -10.95 5.23 -17.76
CA VAL A 162 -9.69 5.44 -18.48
C VAL A 162 -9.20 4.17 -19.19
N PRO A 163 -8.53 4.29 -20.35
CA PRO A 163 -7.91 3.16 -21.03
C PRO A 163 -6.86 2.51 -20.13
N GLY A 164 -6.82 1.18 -20.11
CA GLY A 164 -5.88 0.42 -19.27
C GLY A 164 -6.11 0.54 -17.76
N GLY A 165 -7.10 1.31 -17.31
CA GLY A 165 -7.51 1.46 -15.90
C GLY A 165 -9.01 1.21 -15.71
N GLY A 166 -9.52 0.14 -16.33
CA GLY A 166 -10.93 -0.23 -16.30
C GLY A 166 -11.14 -1.71 -16.59
N GLY A 167 -10.78 -2.58 -15.65
CA GLY A 167 -11.09 -4.01 -15.68
C GLY A 167 -12.36 -4.32 -14.88
N GLY A 168 -13.51 -3.79 -15.31
CA GLY A 168 -14.82 -4.31 -14.89
C GLY A 168 -15.23 -5.46 -15.81
N SER A 169 -15.03 -6.70 -15.39
CA SER A 169 -15.63 -7.86 -16.07
C SER A 169 -17.12 -7.96 -15.71
N SER A 170 -17.98 -8.08 -16.72
CA SER A 170 -19.43 -8.25 -16.53
C SER A 170 -19.75 -9.55 -15.77
N CYS A 171 -20.52 -9.43 -14.69
CA CYS A 171 -21.06 -10.58 -13.97
C CYS A 171 -22.31 -11.14 -14.63
N ASN A 172 -22.20 -12.33 -15.20
CA ASN A 172 -23.35 -13.06 -15.70
C ASN A 172 -23.37 -14.46 -15.09
N TYR A 173 -24.12 -14.62 -13.99
CA TYR A 173 -24.27 -15.87 -13.24
C TYR A 173 -25.76 -16.22 -13.10
N PRO A 174 -26.10 -17.52 -13.06
CA PRO A 174 -27.49 -17.98 -12.99
C PRO A 174 -28.17 -17.50 -11.69
N ASN A 175 -29.49 -17.28 -11.74
CA ASN A 175 -30.24 -16.98 -10.52
C ASN A 175 -30.27 -18.21 -9.60
N TRP A 176 -30.22 -17.98 -8.30
CA TRP A 176 -30.38 -19.04 -7.29
C TRP A 176 -31.80 -19.64 -7.35
N VAL A 177 -31.90 -20.95 -7.11
CA VAL A 177 -33.11 -21.77 -7.12
C VAL A 177 -33.18 -22.54 -5.80
N ALA A 178 -34.31 -22.41 -5.11
CA ALA A 178 -34.53 -23.08 -3.82
C ALA A 178 -34.49 -24.61 -3.96
N GLY A 179 -33.73 -25.28 -3.09
CA GLY A 179 -33.62 -26.74 -3.06
C GLY A 179 -32.79 -27.37 -4.20
N GLN A 180 -32.15 -26.56 -5.05
CA GLN A 180 -31.17 -27.06 -6.03
C GLN A 180 -29.81 -27.27 -5.35
N ASN A 181 -29.17 -28.42 -5.59
CA ASN A 181 -27.80 -28.63 -5.12
C ASN A 181 -26.79 -27.74 -5.87
N TYR A 182 -25.92 -27.06 -5.11
CA TYR A 182 -24.82 -26.25 -5.60
C TYR A 182 -23.51 -26.78 -5.05
N VAL A 183 -22.58 -27.14 -5.92
CA VAL A 183 -21.23 -27.55 -5.49
C VAL A 183 -20.43 -26.35 -4.99
N THR A 184 -19.45 -26.62 -4.13
CA THR A 184 -18.49 -25.63 -3.65
C THR A 184 -17.90 -24.83 -4.82
N GLY A 185 -17.92 -23.50 -4.72
CA GLY A 185 -17.45 -22.57 -5.73
C GLY A 185 -18.52 -22.07 -6.71
N ALA A 186 -19.71 -22.66 -6.75
CA ALA A 186 -20.81 -22.20 -7.59
C ALA A 186 -21.24 -20.78 -7.23
N ILE A 187 -21.43 -19.91 -8.24
CA ILE A 187 -21.85 -18.51 -8.04
C ILE A 187 -23.26 -18.33 -8.59
N VAL A 188 -24.11 -17.72 -7.80
CA VAL A 188 -25.51 -17.46 -8.13
C VAL A 188 -25.87 -16.01 -7.86
N ARG A 189 -26.80 -15.47 -8.65
CA ARG A 189 -27.48 -14.22 -8.33
C ARG A 189 -28.69 -14.51 -7.45
N TYR A 190 -28.71 -13.98 -6.25
CA TYR A 190 -29.84 -14.17 -5.34
C TYR A 190 -30.94 -13.12 -5.59
N THR A 191 -32.14 -13.34 -5.05
CA THR A 191 -33.34 -12.52 -5.33
C THR A 191 -33.19 -11.06 -4.91
N ASN A 192 -32.28 -10.77 -3.96
CA ASN A 192 -31.90 -9.42 -3.55
C ASN A 192 -30.99 -8.68 -4.57
N GLY A 193 -30.67 -9.32 -5.70
CA GLY A 193 -29.86 -8.75 -6.77
C GLY A 193 -28.35 -8.85 -6.56
N LEU A 194 -27.89 -9.37 -5.41
CA LEU A 194 -26.49 -9.61 -5.08
C LEU A 194 -26.05 -11.01 -5.54
N TYR A 195 -24.74 -11.21 -5.67
CA TYR A 195 -24.16 -12.50 -6.02
C TYR A 195 -23.60 -13.19 -4.79
N TYR A 196 -23.64 -14.51 -4.78
CA TYR A 196 -23.12 -15.33 -3.68
C TYR A 196 -22.40 -16.56 -4.23
N GLN A 197 -21.27 -16.90 -3.62
CA GLN A 197 -20.49 -18.08 -3.93
C GLN A 197 -20.71 -19.15 -2.85
N ALA A 198 -20.98 -20.38 -3.26
CA ALA A 198 -21.06 -21.52 -2.36
C ALA A 198 -19.67 -21.80 -1.77
N THR A 199 -19.52 -21.73 -0.45
CA THR A 199 -18.25 -22.01 0.25
C THR A 199 -18.11 -23.48 0.63
N HIS A 200 -19.20 -24.25 0.53
CA HIS A 200 -19.29 -25.70 0.73
C HIS A 200 -20.37 -26.27 -0.19
N ASP A 201 -20.39 -27.59 -0.39
CA ASP A 201 -21.46 -28.27 -1.13
C ASP A 201 -22.80 -28.03 -0.43
N ASN A 202 -23.73 -27.41 -1.14
CA ASN A 202 -24.93 -26.84 -0.58
C ASN A 202 -26.17 -27.48 -1.19
N PRO A 203 -27.09 -28.08 -0.41
CA PRO A 203 -28.29 -28.71 -0.92
C PRO A 203 -29.43 -27.74 -1.34
N GLY A 204 -29.09 -26.47 -1.59
CA GLY A 204 -30.04 -25.43 -2.00
C GLY A 204 -30.59 -24.59 -0.85
N TYR A 205 -29.83 -24.47 0.24
CA TYR A 205 -30.12 -23.54 1.33
C TYR A 205 -29.99 -22.08 0.87
N ASP A 206 -30.69 -21.19 1.57
CA ASP A 206 -30.78 -19.78 1.21
C ASP A 206 -29.47 -19.00 1.50
N PRO A 207 -28.94 -18.25 0.50
CA PRO A 207 -27.75 -17.38 0.64
C PRO A 207 -27.76 -16.34 1.75
N THR A 208 -28.94 -15.94 2.24
CA THR A 208 -29.06 -14.92 3.30
C THR A 208 -29.29 -15.52 4.69
N ILE A 209 -29.68 -16.78 4.77
CA ILE A 209 -29.95 -17.46 6.05
C ILE A 209 -28.72 -18.21 6.54
N SER A 210 -27.95 -18.82 5.63
CA SER A 210 -26.79 -19.64 6.00
C SER A 210 -25.49 -19.12 5.39
N THR A 211 -24.83 -18.25 6.16
CA THR A 211 -23.48 -17.73 5.85
C THR A 211 -22.38 -18.79 5.94
N TRP A 212 -22.70 -20.00 6.40
CA TRP A 212 -21.77 -21.14 6.41
C TRP A 212 -21.61 -21.78 5.03
N PHE A 213 -22.72 -21.87 4.26
CA PHE A 213 -22.68 -22.42 2.90
C PHE A 213 -22.49 -21.35 1.81
N TRP A 214 -22.76 -20.08 2.11
CA TRP A 214 -22.71 -18.99 1.13
C TRP A 214 -21.89 -17.81 1.62
N SER A 215 -21.08 -17.24 0.72
CA SER A 215 -20.37 -15.98 0.92
C SER A 215 -20.82 -14.96 -0.13
N PRO A 216 -21.00 -13.67 0.20
CA PRO A 216 -21.21 -12.62 -0.78
C PRO A 216 -20.09 -12.61 -1.83
N TYR A 217 -20.47 -12.50 -3.11
CA TYR A 217 -19.58 -12.50 -4.25
C TYR A 217 -19.67 -11.16 -5.00
N ALA A 218 -18.51 -10.57 -5.29
CA ALA A 218 -18.40 -9.33 -6.04
C ALA A 218 -17.85 -9.59 -7.44
N CYS A 219 -18.44 -8.91 -8.41
CA CYS A 219 -18.23 -9.10 -9.82
C CYS A 219 -16.99 -8.37 -10.32
N GLY A 220 -15.85 -9.06 -10.28
CA GLY A 220 -14.57 -8.59 -10.79
C GLY A 220 -13.65 -9.80 -11.01
N GLY A 221 -13.44 -10.15 -12.27
CA GLY A 221 -12.58 -11.24 -12.71
C GLY A 221 -11.12 -10.86 -12.44
N GLY A 222 -10.35 -11.67 -11.74
CA GLY A 222 -10.77 -12.89 -11.08
C GLY A 222 -9.61 -13.61 -10.42
N GLY A 223 -9.98 -14.74 -9.82
CA GLY A 223 -9.13 -15.91 -9.77
C GLY A 223 -7.94 -15.79 -8.84
N GLY A 224 -8.11 -16.35 -7.64
CA GLY A 224 -7.02 -17.08 -7.03
C GLY A 224 -6.43 -18.04 -8.06
N GLY A 225 -5.16 -17.80 -8.37
CA GLY A 225 -4.33 -18.55 -9.32
C GLY A 225 -2.95 -17.95 -9.22
N GLY A 226 -2.14 -18.52 -8.32
CA GLY A 226 -0.86 -17.97 -7.90
C GLY A 226 0.07 -17.57 -9.05
N GLY A 227 0.65 -16.38 -8.91
CA GLY A 227 1.74 -15.88 -9.73
C GLY A 227 2.27 -14.60 -9.09
N GLY A 228 3.45 -14.67 -8.46
CA GLY A 228 4.02 -13.59 -7.66
C GLY A 228 4.30 -12.31 -8.45
N GLY A 229 4.00 -11.15 -7.84
CA GLY A 229 4.29 -9.83 -8.41
C GLY A 229 3.82 -8.64 -7.57
N SER A 230 4.58 -8.31 -6.51
CA SER A 230 4.83 -6.97 -5.90
C SER A 230 3.71 -5.98 -5.49
N GLY A 231 2.44 -6.36 -5.34
CA GLY A 231 1.41 -5.51 -4.73
C GLY A 231 1.20 -5.75 -3.23
N PHE A 232 1.10 -4.69 -2.41
CA PHE A 232 0.69 -4.84 -1.01
C PHE A 232 -0.75 -5.36 -0.94
N VAL A 233 -1.01 -6.33 -0.05
CA VAL A 233 -2.33 -6.99 0.08
C VAL A 233 -3.42 -6.14 0.74
N VAL A 234 -3.06 -4.95 1.26
CA VAL A 234 -4.00 -3.96 1.81
C VAL A 234 -4.03 -2.77 0.86
N SER A 235 -5.20 -2.48 0.30
CA SER A 235 -5.40 -1.28 -0.52
C SER A 235 -5.41 0.00 0.32
N GLU A 236 -5.18 1.16 -0.30
CA GLU A 236 -5.27 2.45 0.39
C GLU A 236 -6.68 2.70 0.97
N ALA A 237 -7.72 2.27 0.27
CA ALA A 237 -9.10 2.36 0.76
C ALA A 237 -9.32 1.54 2.04
N GLN A 238 -8.80 0.30 2.08
CA GLN A 238 -8.86 -0.54 3.27
C GLN A 238 -8.01 0.04 4.40
N PHE A 239 -6.83 0.59 4.10
CA PHE A 239 -6.02 1.31 5.08
C PHE A 239 -6.76 2.52 5.67
N ASN A 240 -7.43 3.32 4.83
CA ASN A 240 -8.27 4.44 5.29
C ASN A 240 -9.46 3.98 6.13
N GLN A 241 -10.07 2.82 5.81
CA GLN A 241 -11.14 2.22 6.61
C GLN A 241 -10.63 1.72 7.98
N MET A 242 -9.42 1.18 8.03
CA MET A 242 -8.77 0.75 9.28
C MET A 242 -8.42 1.94 10.18
N PHE A 243 -8.07 3.10 9.58
CA PHE A 243 -7.57 4.27 10.28
C PHE A 243 -8.28 5.58 9.86
N PRO A 244 -9.58 5.73 10.17
CA PRO A 244 -10.38 6.86 9.72
C PRO A 244 -10.01 8.19 10.39
N GLY A 245 -9.42 8.15 11.59
CA GLY A 245 -9.04 9.33 12.38
C GLY A 245 -7.53 9.58 12.43
N ARG A 246 -6.72 8.91 11.60
CA ARG A 246 -5.26 9.00 11.71
C ARG A 246 -4.73 10.42 11.49
N ASN A 247 -3.59 10.69 12.12
CA ASN A 247 -2.78 11.83 11.79
C ASN A 247 -2.26 11.73 10.33
N GLY A 248 -2.31 12.83 9.57
CA GLY A 248 -1.83 12.88 8.18
C GLY A 248 -0.34 12.52 8.01
N PHE A 249 0.44 12.57 9.09
CA PHE A 249 1.81 12.03 9.15
C PHE A 249 1.89 10.57 8.72
N TYR A 250 0.93 9.74 9.11
CA TYR A 250 0.89 8.32 8.77
C TYR A 250 0.22 8.11 7.41
N SER A 251 1.02 8.22 6.35
CA SER A 251 0.54 8.05 4.98
C SER A 251 0.62 6.59 4.53
N TYR A 252 -0.32 6.18 3.67
CA TYR A 252 -0.27 4.87 2.99
C TYR A 252 0.95 4.76 2.06
N ALA A 253 1.30 5.87 1.40
CA ALA A 253 2.53 5.99 0.60
C ALA A 253 3.79 5.75 1.46
N GLY A 254 3.84 6.30 2.68
CA GLY A 254 4.95 6.06 3.61
C GLY A 254 5.08 4.59 4.02
N LEU A 255 3.95 3.91 4.28
CA LEU A 255 3.94 2.48 4.61
C LEU A 255 4.44 1.64 3.42
N THR A 256 3.85 1.83 2.24
CA THR A 256 4.20 1.07 1.04
C THR A 256 5.64 1.34 0.56
N ASP A 257 6.16 2.55 0.78
CA ASP A 257 7.57 2.85 0.54
C ASP A 257 8.49 2.11 1.54
N ALA A 258 8.16 2.13 2.83
CA ALA A 258 8.92 1.43 3.87
C ALA A 258 8.97 -0.10 3.65
N MET A 259 7.89 -0.69 3.12
CA MET A 259 7.82 -2.12 2.80
C MET A 259 8.88 -2.57 1.79
N LYS A 260 9.37 -1.69 0.92
CA LYS A 260 10.43 -2.05 -0.06
C LYS A 260 11.70 -2.56 0.61
N LYS A 261 11.94 -2.17 1.86
CA LYS A 261 13.09 -2.61 2.67
C LYS A 261 12.89 -3.98 3.32
N TYR A 262 11.64 -4.42 3.44
CA TYR A 262 11.25 -5.68 4.07
C TYR A 262 10.42 -6.51 3.08
N PRO A 263 11.03 -7.01 1.99
CA PRO A 263 10.29 -7.62 0.88
C PRO A 263 9.56 -8.91 1.23
N ALA A 264 9.82 -9.52 2.39
CA ALA A 264 9.14 -10.72 2.90
C ALA A 264 7.84 -10.39 3.68
N PHE A 265 7.69 -9.16 4.17
CA PHE A 265 6.53 -8.70 4.92
C PHE A 265 5.27 -8.73 4.04
N ALA A 266 4.23 -9.42 4.48
CA ALA A 266 2.95 -9.55 3.79
C ALA A 266 3.06 -10.06 2.34
N THR A 267 4.14 -10.78 2.02
CA THR A 267 4.40 -11.43 0.72
C THR A 267 4.75 -12.91 0.85
N THR A 268 4.88 -13.40 2.09
CA THR A 268 5.25 -14.78 2.41
C THR A 268 4.01 -15.63 2.74
N GLY A 269 3.97 -16.87 2.24
CA GLY A 269 2.84 -17.79 2.45
C GLY A 269 1.69 -17.61 1.46
N SER A 270 0.52 -18.17 1.79
CA SER A 270 -0.71 -18.02 0.99
C SER A 270 -1.26 -16.59 1.06
N ASP A 271 -2.15 -16.20 0.16
CA ASP A 271 -2.76 -14.86 0.21
C ASP A 271 -3.55 -14.62 1.51
N THR A 272 -4.11 -15.68 2.09
CA THR A 272 -4.71 -15.63 3.44
C THR A 272 -3.66 -15.25 4.48
N VAL A 273 -2.50 -15.92 4.49
CA VAL A 273 -1.42 -15.64 5.44
C VAL A 273 -0.86 -14.23 5.25
N LYS A 274 -0.67 -13.79 4.01
CA LYS A 274 -0.22 -12.42 3.72
C LYS A 274 -1.18 -11.36 4.28
N ARG A 275 -2.49 -11.56 4.08
CA ARG A 275 -3.54 -10.64 4.59
C ARG A 275 -3.65 -10.70 6.10
N GLN A 276 -3.54 -11.89 6.70
CA GLN A 276 -3.49 -12.06 8.15
C GLN A 276 -2.28 -11.35 8.74
N GLU A 277 -1.09 -11.50 8.15
CA GLU A 277 0.11 -10.79 8.61
C GLU A 277 -0.06 -9.27 8.53
N ALA A 278 -0.56 -8.77 7.40
CA ALA A 278 -0.79 -7.33 7.23
C ALA A 278 -1.81 -6.80 8.25
N ALA A 279 -2.93 -7.50 8.46
CA ALA A 279 -3.91 -7.15 9.48
C ALA A 279 -3.32 -7.20 10.90
N ALA A 280 -2.48 -8.21 11.20
CA ALA A 280 -1.86 -8.36 12.51
C ALA A 280 -0.88 -7.23 12.83
N PHE A 281 -0.07 -6.83 11.84
CA PHE A 281 0.81 -5.67 11.97
C PHE A 281 0.00 -4.41 12.21
N LEU A 282 -0.96 -4.10 11.34
CA LEU A 282 -1.76 -2.88 11.42
C LEU A 282 -2.62 -2.83 12.70
N ALA A 283 -3.12 -3.97 13.20
CA ALA A 283 -3.91 -4.03 14.43
C ALA A 283 -3.07 -3.70 15.66
N ASN A 284 -1.84 -4.22 15.74
CA ASN A 284 -0.92 -3.84 16.82
C ASN A 284 -0.54 -2.36 16.70
N VAL A 285 -0.26 -1.88 15.48
CA VAL A 285 0.03 -0.46 15.24
C VAL A 285 -1.13 0.43 15.69
N SER A 286 -2.37 0.05 15.37
CA SER A 286 -3.57 0.75 15.83
C SER A 286 -3.64 0.80 17.36
N HIS A 287 -3.32 -0.31 18.03
CA HIS A 287 -3.32 -0.37 19.49
C HIS A 287 -2.26 0.56 20.10
N GLU A 288 -1.02 0.54 19.60
CA GLU A 288 0.08 1.36 20.14
C GLU A 288 -0.15 2.86 20.00
N THR A 289 -0.86 3.27 18.94
CA THR A 289 -0.95 4.68 18.53
C THR A 289 -2.35 5.29 18.66
N GLY A 290 -3.30 4.53 19.22
CA GLY A 290 -4.71 4.95 19.27
C GLY A 290 -5.32 5.15 17.89
N GLY A 291 -5.08 4.20 16.96
CA GLY A 291 -5.57 4.28 15.59
C GLY A 291 -4.77 5.26 14.72
N LEU A 292 -3.45 5.34 14.92
CA LEU A 292 -2.53 6.27 14.24
C LEU A 292 -2.84 7.75 14.52
N VAL A 293 -3.51 8.06 15.62
CA VAL A 293 -3.76 9.45 16.05
C VAL A 293 -2.48 10.06 16.62
N TYR A 294 -1.71 9.28 17.38
CA TYR A 294 -0.53 9.75 18.10
C TYR A 294 0.77 9.37 17.39
N ILE A 295 1.68 10.34 17.27
CA ILE A 295 3.03 10.15 16.73
C ILE A 295 4.02 9.84 17.84
N ASP A 296 3.92 10.57 18.95
CA ASP A 296 4.75 10.41 20.13
C ASP A 296 3.93 9.87 21.31
N GLU A 297 4.61 9.26 22.27
CA GLU A 297 4.03 8.86 23.55
C GLU A 297 3.40 10.07 24.28
N ILE A 298 2.13 9.94 24.62
CA ILE A 298 1.33 11.00 25.23
C ILE A 298 1.84 11.38 26.63
N ASN A 299 2.26 10.40 27.42
CA ASN A 299 2.68 10.64 28.80
C ASN A 299 4.13 11.16 28.86
N THR A 300 4.29 12.47 28.70
CA THR A 300 5.60 13.13 28.69
C THR A 300 6.39 12.96 29.99
N ALA A 301 5.72 12.63 31.10
CA ALA A 301 6.40 12.34 32.37
C ALA A 301 7.26 11.07 32.30
N ASN A 302 6.92 10.12 31.42
CA ASN A 302 7.69 8.88 31.26
C ASN A 302 8.94 9.06 30.41
N TRP A 303 9.04 10.13 29.62
CA TRP A 303 10.10 10.28 28.62
C TRP A 303 11.54 10.13 29.15
N PRO A 304 11.89 10.60 30.37
CA PRO A 304 13.23 10.39 30.94
C PRO A 304 13.58 8.93 31.28
N HIS A 305 12.61 8.01 31.30
CA HIS A 305 12.83 6.60 31.67
C HIS A 305 13.51 5.78 30.58
N TYR A 306 13.41 6.20 29.32
CA TYR A 306 13.85 5.42 28.16
C TYR A 306 15.33 5.57 27.80
N CYS A 307 16.14 6.02 28.76
CA CYS A 307 17.58 6.12 28.62
C CYS A 307 18.26 5.07 29.50
N ASP A 308 18.79 4.03 28.86
CA ASP A 308 19.64 3.04 29.52
C ASP A 308 21.10 3.48 29.47
N TYR A 309 21.59 4.05 30.57
CA TYR A 309 22.99 4.47 30.73
C TYR A 309 23.97 3.31 30.89
N SER A 310 23.51 2.06 31.01
CA SER A 310 24.40 0.89 30.98
C SER A 310 24.95 0.61 29.57
N GLN A 311 24.30 1.15 28.54
CA GLN A 311 24.78 1.05 27.16
C GLN A 311 26.04 1.89 26.95
N PRO A 312 27.09 1.37 26.29
CA PRO A 312 28.37 2.07 26.13
C PRO A 312 28.27 3.36 25.30
N TYR A 313 27.22 3.49 24.47
CA TYR A 313 26.93 4.69 23.67
C TYR A 313 26.01 5.69 24.37
N GLY A 314 25.50 5.38 25.57
CA GLY A 314 24.66 6.27 26.36
C GLY A 314 23.43 6.81 25.61
N CYS A 315 23.14 8.08 25.83
CA CYS A 315 21.95 8.78 25.34
C CYS A 315 22.32 10.13 24.74
N PRO A 316 23.02 10.15 23.58
CA PRO A 316 23.61 11.37 23.02
C PRO A 316 22.58 12.43 22.60
N ALA A 317 21.34 12.02 22.27
CA ALA A 317 20.26 12.95 21.97
C ALA A 317 19.58 13.56 23.22
N GLY A 318 20.00 13.14 24.43
CA GLY A 318 19.45 13.57 25.71
C GLY A 318 18.62 12.48 26.42
N GLN A 319 18.53 12.57 27.74
CA GLN A 319 17.87 11.57 28.59
C GLN A 319 16.41 11.31 28.20
N SER A 320 15.67 12.35 27.82
CA SER A 320 14.23 12.26 27.49
C SER A 320 13.95 12.04 26.00
N ALA A 321 14.99 11.79 25.19
CA ALA A 321 14.86 11.80 23.73
C ALA A 321 14.39 10.46 23.13
N TYR A 322 14.30 9.38 23.92
CA TYR A 322 14.07 8.01 23.43
C TYR A 322 12.70 7.42 23.85
N HIS A 323 11.72 8.29 24.11
CA HIS A 323 10.33 7.91 24.33
C HIS A 323 9.69 7.26 23.10
N GLY A 324 8.50 6.69 23.27
CA GLY A 324 7.79 5.98 22.21
C GLY A 324 7.45 6.87 21.03
N ARG A 325 7.82 6.44 19.82
CA ARG A 325 7.45 7.11 18.56
C ARG A 325 7.01 6.16 17.46
N GLY A 326 6.16 6.69 16.59
CA GLY A 326 5.79 6.03 15.34
C GLY A 326 4.87 4.83 15.55
N PRO A 327 4.70 3.99 14.52
CA PRO A 327 3.62 3.00 14.46
C PRO A 327 3.73 1.89 15.50
N ILE A 328 4.92 1.62 16.06
CA ILE A 328 5.12 0.62 17.12
C ILE A 328 5.56 1.24 18.45
N GLN A 329 5.46 2.57 18.58
CA GLN A 329 5.96 3.32 19.74
C GLN A 329 7.41 2.92 20.11
N LEU A 330 8.32 2.98 19.13
CA LEU A 330 9.74 2.66 19.30
C LEU A 330 10.30 3.45 20.50
N SER A 331 10.77 2.72 21.51
CA SER A 331 11.21 3.28 22.80
C SER A 331 12.56 2.70 23.18
N TRP A 332 13.31 3.40 24.03
CA TRP A 332 14.66 3.06 24.53
C TRP A 332 15.83 3.33 23.57
N ASN A 333 16.88 3.97 24.08
CA ASN A 333 18.11 4.29 23.32
C ASN A 333 18.71 3.10 22.58
N PHE A 334 18.72 1.90 23.16
CA PHE A 334 19.23 0.70 22.50
C PHE A 334 18.39 0.25 21.30
N ASN A 335 17.06 0.43 21.34
CA ASN A 335 16.21 0.11 20.20
C ASN A 335 16.35 1.16 19.09
N TYR A 336 16.47 2.44 19.43
CA TYR A 336 16.79 3.48 18.45
C TYR A 336 18.15 3.22 17.77
N LYS A 337 19.16 2.78 18.53
CA LYS A 337 20.45 2.36 17.96
C LYS A 337 20.31 1.18 17.02
N ALA A 338 19.66 0.10 17.47
CA ALA A 338 19.51 -1.13 16.68
C ALA A 338 18.67 -0.91 15.41
N ALA A 339 17.57 -0.16 15.51
CA ALA A 339 16.77 0.22 14.36
C ALA A 339 17.57 1.11 13.40
N GLY A 340 18.29 2.11 13.93
CA GLY A 340 19.11 3.00 13.13
C GLY A 340 20.18 2.28 12.33
N ASP A 341 20.91 1.36 12.96
CA ASP A 341 21.92 0.52 12.32
C ASP A 341 21.31 -0.33 11.18
N ALA A 342 20.18 -0.99 11.46
CA ALA A 342 19.51 -1.82 10.46
C ALA A 342 18.94 -0.99 9.29
N LEU A 343 18.56 0.26 9.56
CA LEU A 343 18.00 1.17 8.56
C LEU A 343 19.07 1.99 7.83
N GLY A 344 20.31 2.03 8.30
CA GLY A 344 21.34 2.94 7.78
C GLY A 344 20.99 4.41 8.04
N VAL A 345 20.29 4.70 9.13
CA VAL A 345 19.87 6.05 9.54
C VAL A 345 20.29 6.25 10.99
N ASP A 346 20.95 7.36 11.32
CA ASP A 346 21.41 7.62 12.69
C ASP A 346 20.27 8.08 13.62
N LEU A 347 19.47 7.11 14.06
CA LEU A 347 18.35 7.30 14.99
C LEU A 347 18.80 7.44 16.44
N LEU A 348 20.02 7.03 16.80
CA LEU A 348 20.53 7.22 18.15
C LEU A 348 20.80 8.70 18.42
N ASN A 349 21.45 9.42 17.49
CA ASN A 349 21.69 10.86 17.64
C ASN A 349 20.51 11.72 17.16
N ASN A 350 19.66 11.18 16.25
CA ASN A 350 18.53 11.92 15.66
C ASN A 350 17.20 11.16 15.84
N PRO A 351 16.77 10.86 17.08
CA PRO A 351 15.56 10.05 17.33
C PRO A 351 14.27 10.73 16.84
N ASN A 352 14.25 12.06 16.71
CA ASN A 352 13.11 12.82 16.20
C ASN A 352 12.79 12.53 14.72
N LEU A 353 13.68 11.88 13.96
CA LEU A 353 13.40 11.45 12.59
C LEU A 353 12.20 10.48 12.53
N VAL A 354 11.97 9.69 13.58
CA VAL A 354 10.83 8.76 13.68
C VAL A 354 9.49 9.49 13.78
N ALA A 355 9.47 10.73 14.29
CA ALA A 355 8.26 11.57 14.39
C ALA A 355 8.12 12.61 13.25
N THR A 356 9.17 12.82 12.45
CA THR A 356 9.19 13.87 11.42
C THR A 356 9.30 13.34 9.99
N ASN A 357 9.65 12.07 9.80
CA ASN A 357 9.68 11.41 8.50
C ASN A 357 8.81 10.15 8.49
N SER A 358 7.69 10.20 7.75
CA SER A 358 6.70 9.12 7.64
C SER A 358 7.31 7.78 7.20
N SER A 359 8.19 7.78 6.19
CA SER A 359 8.82 6.55 5.69
C SER A 359 9.77 5.95 6.73
N ILE A 360 10.58 6.78 7.41
CA ILE A 360 11.45 6.31 8.51
C ILE A 360 10.60 5.73 9.66
N SER A 361 9.48 6.37 10.01
CA SER A 361 8.56 5.90 11.03
C SER A 361 7.99 4.51 10.71
N TRP A 362 7.51 4.32 9.48
CA TRP A 362 7.04 3.01 9.03
C TRP A 362 8.15 1.96 8.97
N GLN A 363 9.36 2.36 8.55
CA GLN A 363 10.52 1.48 8.54
C GLN A 363 10.88 0.98 9.94
N THR A 364 10.76 1.81 11.00
CA THR A 364 11.02 1.33 12.37
C THR A 364 9.95 0.35 12.86
N GLY A 365 8.69 0.54 12.48
CA GLY A 365 7.63 -0.41 12.77
C GLY A 365 7.86 -1.77 12.10
N LEU A 366 8.16 -1.76 10.80
CA LEU A 366 8.46 -2.98 10.04
C LEU A 366 9.76 -3.63 10.51
N TRP A 367 10.79 -2.86 10.86
CA TRP A 367 12.02 -3.38 11.46
C TRP A 367 11.70 -4.23 12.69
N TYR A 368 10.91 -3.69 13.62
CA TYR A 368 10.56 -4.41 14.84
C TYR A 368 9.72 -5.65 14.52
N TRP A 369 8.73 -5.53 13.63
CA TRP A 369 7.89 -6.66 13.22
C TRP A 369 8.68 -7.83 12.62
N MET A 370 9.69 -7.51 11.82
CA MET A 370 10.48 -8.48 11.06
C MET A 370 11.65 -9.06 11.86
N THR A 371 12.14 -8.36 12.89
CA THR A 371 13.39 -8.73 13.59
C THR A 371 13.27 -8.82 15.12
N GLY A 372 12.30 -8.13 15.71
CA GLY A 372 12.05 -8.12 17.15
C GLY A 372 11.35 -9.40 17.59
N THR A 373 11.93 -10.09 18.57
CA THR A 373 11.38 -11.34 19.13
C THR A 373 10.69 -11.15 20.48
N GLY A 374 11.04 -10.07 21.20
CA GLY A 374 10.55 -9.76 22.55
C GLY A 374 10.46 -10.98 23.46
N GLY A 375 9.35 -11.08 24.20
CA GLY A 375 9.11 -12.23 25.09
C GLY A 375 8.56 -13.48 24.39
N ALA A 376 8.40 -13.47 23.07
CA ALA A 376 7.89 -14.62 22.32
C ALA A 376 8.99 -15.58 21.84
N GLY A 377 10.25 -15.13 21.77
CA GLY A 377 11.36 -15.94 21.24
C GLY A 377 11.29 -16.17 19.71
N THR A 378 10.36 -15.50 19.03
CA THR A 378 10.11 -15.55 17.58
C THR A 378 9.63 -14.18 17.14
N THR A 379 9.85 -13.83 15.87
CA THR A 379 9.40 -12.53 15.34
C THR A 379 7.91 -12.54 15.06
N SER A 380 7.28 -11.37 15.06
CA SER A 380 5.87 -11.24 14.70
C SER A 380 5.60 -11.71 13.26
N HIS A 381 6.52 -11.45 12.33
CA HIS A 381 6.50 -12.04 10.98
C HIS A 381 6.41 -13.57 11.03
N ASN A 382 7.38 -14.21 11.70
CA ASN A 382 7.46 -15.66 11.83
C ASN A 382 6.23 -16.25 12.55
N ALA A 383 5.69 -15.54 13.52
CA ALA A 383 4.49 -15.95 14.22
C ALA A 383 3.28 -16.08 13.28
N MET A 384 3.12 -15.13 12.36
CA MET A 384 2.03 -15.16 11.40
C MET A 384 2.28 -16.18 10.28
N VAL A 385 3.47 -16.17 9.66
CA VAL A 385 3.75 -17.05 8.50
C VAL A 385 3.84 -18.53 8.88
N ASN A 386 4.24 -18.85 10.11
CA ASN A 386 4.35 -20.24 10.59
C ASN A 386 3.10 -20.71 11.37
N GLY A 387 2.02 -19.93 11.37
CA GLY A 387 0.75 -20.34 12.00
C GLY A 387 0.80 -20.41 13.54
N GLN A 388 1.71 -19.69 14.20
CA GLN A 388 1.78 -19.60 15.66
C GLN A 388 0.66 -18.73 16.25
N GLY A 389 0.02 -17.91 15.41
CA GLY A 389 -1.19 -17.16 15.72
C GLY A 389 -0.94 -15.74 16.25
N PHE A 390 -2.00 -14.92 16.20
CA PHE A 390 -1.93 -13.49 16.51
C PHE A 390 -1.45 -13.20 17.94
N GLY A 391 -1.80 -14.05 18.92
CA GLY A 391 -1.37 -13.89 20.30
C GLY A 391 0.15 -13.96 20.49
N THR A 392 0.85 -14.67 19.61
CA THR A 392 2.32 -14.71 19.62
C THR A 392 2.92 -13.35 19.20
N THR A 393 2.25 -12.60 18.31
CA THR A 393 2.66 -11.24 17.94
C THR A 393 2.49 -10.26 19.11
N ILE A 394 1.40 -10.40 19.88
CA ILE A 394 1.17 -9.62 21.11
C ILE A 394 2.32 -9.88 22.09
N ARG A 395 2.69 -11.15 22.29
CA ARG A 395 3.80 -11.54 23.16
C ARG A 395 5.16 -11.02 22.68
N ALA A 396 5.37 -10.94 21.37
CA ALA A 396 6.61 -10.41 20.79
C ALA A 396 6.71 -8.89 21.00
N ILE A 397 5.59 -8.17 20.96
CA ILE A 397 5.54 -6.70 21.09
C ILE A 397 5.50 -6.26 22.56
N ASN A 398 4.61 -6.84 23.35
CA ASN A 398 4.47 -6.53 24.76
C ASN A 398 4.09 -7.76 25.58
N SER A 399 5.10 -8.56 25.95
CA SER A 399 4.92 -9.79 26.72
C SER A 399 4.30 -9.60 28.11
N ILE A 400 4.33 -8.37 28.65
CA ILE A 400 3.78 -8.03 29.98
C ILE A 400 2.24 -8.14 29.97
N GLU A 401 1.58 -7.98 28.83
CA GLU A 401 0.12 -8.12 28.72
C GLU A 401 -0.35 -9.58 28.80
N CYS A 402 0.51 -10.52 28.41
CA CYS A 402 0.19 -11.93 28.29
C CYS A 402 0.15 -12.67 29.64
N ASN A 403 -0.30 -13.92 29.64
CA ASN A 403 -0.40 -14.82 30.80
C ASN A 403 -1.23 -14.22 31.95
N GLY A 404 -2.27 -13.44 31.60
CA GLY A 404 -3.12 -12.75 32.57
C GLY A 404 -2.58 -11.43 33.11
N GLY A 405 -1.46 -10.92 32.58
CA GLY A 405 -0.89 -9.64 33.02
C GLY A 405 -1.79 -8.44 32.70
N ASN A 406 -2.39 -8.38 31.51
CA ASN A 406 -3.41 -7.39 31.16
C ASN A 406 -4.42 -7.93 30.12
N PRO A 407 -5.41 -8.73 30.55
CA PRO A 407 -6.39 -9.34 29.65
C PRO A 407 -7.18 -8.32 28.81
N ALA A 408 -7.42 -7.12 29.35
CA ALA A 408 -8.17 -6.08 28.64
C ALA A 408 -7.41 -5.54 27.43
N GLN A 409 -6.09 -5.33 27.55
CA GLN A 409 -5.26 -4.88 26.42
C GLN A 409 -5.11 -5.97 25.37
N VAL A 410 -4.89 -7.23 25.78
CA VAL A 410 -4.89 -8.37 24.86
C VAL A 410 -6.20 -8.44 24.08
N GLN A 411 -7.35 -8.32 24.75
CA GLN A 411 -8.65 -8.34 24.09
C GLN A 411 -8.83 -7.15 23.14
N SER A 412 -8.34 -5.96 23.50
CA SER A 412 -8.35 -4.78 22.62
C SER A 412 -7.61 -5.04 21.31
N ARG A 413 -6.39 -5.62 21.37
CA ARG A 413 -5.61 -6.02 20.18
C ARG A 413 -6.35 -7.06 19.35
N VAL A 414 -6.94 -8.08 19.99
CA VAL A 414 -7.71 -9.13 19.31
C VAL A 414 -8.94 -8.56 18.60
N ASN A 415 -9.64 -7.59 19.20
CA ASN A 415 -10.78 -6.93 18.58
C ASN A 415 -10.36 -6.16 17.31
N LEU A 416 -9.27 -5.40 17.38
CA LEU A 416 -8.70 -4.70 16.23
C LEU A 416 -8.27 -5.66 15.12
N TYR A 417 -7.61 -6.76 15.49
CA TYR A 417 -7.21 -7.78 14.53
C TYR A 417 -8.41 -8.41 13.82
N ASN A 418 -9.44 -8.80 14.57
CA ASN A 418 -10.68 -9.34 14.02
C ASN A 418 -11.38 -8.36 13.08
N GLN A 419 -11.42 -7.07 13.43
CA GLN A 419 -11.94 -6.03 12.56
C GLN A 419 -11.14 -5.95 11.25
N PHE A 420 -9.81 -5.99 11.34
CA PHE A 420 -8.93 -5.78 10.18
C PHE A 420 -8.93 -6.98 9.24
N VAL A 421 -8.91 -8.22 9.75
CA VAL A 421 -9.10 -9.40 8.89
C VAL A 421 -10.48 -9.44 8.24
N GLY A 422 -11.51 -8.92 8.93
CA GLY A 422 -12.85 -8.70 8.36
C GLY A 422 -12.83 -7.73 7.16
N ILE A 423 -12.12 -6.61 7.27
CA ILE A 423 -11.91 -5.64 6.17
C ILE A 423 -11.15 -6.28 5.00
N LEU A 424 -10.21 -7.19 5.28
CA LEU A 424 -9.42 -7.87 4.27
C LEU A 424 -10.08 -9.13 3.67
N GLY A 425 -11.23 -9.54 4.21
CA GLY A 425 -12.00 -10.68 3.75
C GLY A 425 -11.33 -12.03 4.03
N VAL A 426 -10.61 -12.16 5.14
CA VAL A 426 -9.92 -13.41 5.53
C VAL A 426 -10.27 -13.83 6.96
N PRO A 427 -10.21 -15.13 7.29
CA PRO A 427 -10.41 -15.58 8.67
C PRO A 427 -9.27 -15.11 9.58
N ALA A 428 -9.54 -14.96 10.87
CA ALA A 428 -8.54 -14.57 11.87
C ALA A 428 -7.47 -15.64 12.12
N GLY A 429 -7.78 -16.92 11.85
CA GLY A 429 -6.93 -18.05 12.25
C GLY A 429 -7.12 -18.42 13.72
N GLY A 430 -6.21 -19.23 14.27
CA GLY A 430 -6.23 -19.70 15.66
C GLY A 430 -5.27 -18.93 16.57
N ASN A 431 -5.26 -19.27 17.86
CA ASN A 431 -4.32 -18.74 18.88
C ASN A 431 -4.28 -17.20 18.91
N LEU A 432 -5.45 -16.57 19.02
CA LEU A 432 -5.57 -15.11 18.95
C LEU A 432 -5.11 -14.41 20.23
N SER A 433 -5.21 -15.06 21.39
CA SER A 433 -4.81 -14.50 22.68
C SER A 433 -3.40 -14.97 23.07
N CYS A 434 -2.80 -14.21 23.98
CA CYS A 434 -1.81 -14.65 24.94
C CYS A 434 -2.30 -14.26 26.34
#